data_AF-A0AAD5DYA8-F1
#
_entry.id   AF-A0AAD5DYA8-F1
#
_cell.length_a   1.000
_cell.length_b   1.000
_cell.length_c   1.000
_cell.angle_alpha   90.00
_cell.angle_beta   90.00
_cell.angle_gamma   90.00
#
_symmetry.space_group_name_H-M   'P 1'
#
loop_
_entity.id
_entity.type
_entity.pdbx_description
1 polymer ?
#
loop_
_entity_poly.entity_id
_entity_poly.type
_entity_poly.pdbx_seq_one_letter_code
_entity_poly.pdbx_strand_id
1 'polypeptide(L)'
;MSVAVCPEPCSAHPAEQCPDGCASGDSNSTALCNEQAKCTACIEGYALTDAGECAAVSVPDTARSNGHSLTCPMDCAKCDSKDPTVCLECVSGYGLNGTSADGCVPCIDDLCGDCSSAYTQCKSCSDMNWLSPDGTCQPIGDNCVTANADGNCTECFFGYVVVDGTCQKCDAGDDCAKCDPANLSVCLSCENPNNMTVLRDGKCVPPCKDTNCQTCASPDADTCDECFNAYGLVDGKCVACIDESYSFACDACDGNPEVCTRCASTSTGLYSLVGGQCIFTQFPPADFAGPEMLV
;
A
#
# COMPACT_ATOMS: atom_id res chain seq x y z
N MET A 1 -36.75 5.13 -14.61
CA MET A 1 -37.82 5.68 -13.74
C MET A 1 -38.88 4.59 -13.63
N SER A 2 -39.19 3.95 -12.51
CA SER A 2 -38.94 4.26 -11.10
C SER A 2 -39.05 2.98 -10.25
N VAL A 3 -38.58 3.11 -9.02
CA VAL A 3 -38.29 2.16 -7.93
C VAL A 3 -39.52 1.46 -7.32
N ALA A 4 -39.33 0.27 -6.74
CA ALA A 4 -40.00 -0.18 -5.50
C ALA A 4 -39.10 -1.21 -4.78
N VAL A 5 -38.27 -0.81 -3.81
CA VAL A 5 -38.49 -0.83 -2.34
C VAL A 5 -39.06 -2.14 -1.81
N CYS A 6 -38.24 -2.89 -1.07
CA CYS A 6 -38.66 -3.99 -0.20
C CYS A 6 -39.38 -3.44 1.05
N PRO A 7 -40.53 -4.01 1.44
CA PRO A 7 -41.06 -3.88 2.78
C PRO A 7 -40.78 -5.16 3.58
N GLU A 8 -40.01 -5.04 4.65
CA GLU A 8 -40.11 -5.96 5.79
C GLU A 8 -41.47 -5.77 6.50
N PRO A 9 -42.05 -6.79 7.17
CA PRO A 9 -41.35 -7.81 7.93
C PRO A 9 -41.69 -9.24 7.49
N CYS A 10 -40.74 -9.91 6.84
CA CYS A 10 -40.86 -11.37 6.64
C CYS A 10 -40.46 -12.08 7.92
N SER A 11 -41.48 -12.22 8.75
CA SER A 11 -41.61 -13.16 9.85
C SER A 11 -40.97 -14.52 9.55
N ALA A 12 -40.25 -15.02 10.55
CA ALA A 12 -39.71 -16.37 10.73
C ALA A 12 -40.34 -17.48 9.85
N HIS A 13 -39.56 -17.97 8.89
CA HIS A 13 -39.58 -19.36 8.43
C HIS A 13 -38.16 -19.92 8.60
N PRO A 14 -38.00 -21.24 8.87
CA PRO A 14 -36.75 -21.79 9.36
C PRO A 14 -35.65 -21.50 8.34
N ALA A 15 -34.50 -21.04 8.81
CA ALA A 15 -33.31 -20.93 7.99
C ALA A 15 -33.04 -22.30 7.37
N GLU A 16 -33.42 -22.50 6.11
CA GLU A 16 -32.85 -23.55 5.27
C GLU A 16 -31.37 -23.18 5.17
N GLN A 17 -30.56 -23.84 5.99
CA GLN A 17 -29.13 -23.66 5.98
C GLN A 17 -28.63 -24.03 4.59
N CYS A 18 -27.88 -23.12 3.96
CA CYS A 18 -27.31 -23.40 2.65
C CYS A 18 -26.41 -24.64 2.74
N PRO A 19 -26.34 -25.46 1.66
CA PRO A 19 -25.47 -26.62 1.62
C PRO A 19 -24.00 -26.27 1.89
N ASP A 20 -23.27 -27.18 2.54
CA ASP A 20 -21.82 -27.01 2.78
C ASP A 20 -21.07 -26.84 1.43
N GLY A 21 -20.13 -25.89 1.38
CA GLY A 21 -19.25 -25.66 0.21
C GLY A 21 -19.62 -24.51 -0.74
N CYS A 22 -20.68 -23.73 -0.48
CA CYS A 22 -20.93 -22.49 -1.23
C CYS A 22 -19.89 -21.39 -0.86
N ALA A 23 -19.41 -20.60 -1.83
CA ALA A 23 -18.42 -19.52 -1.59
C ALA A 23 -19.02 -18.22 -1.03
N SER A 24 -18.30 -17.54 -0.13
CA SER A 24 -18.61 -16.17 0.33
C SER A 24 -17.85 -15.12 -0.49
N GLY A 25 -18.56 -14.11 -1.02
CA GLY A 25 -17.94 -12.84 -1.37
C GLY A 25 -17.76 -12.01 -0.10
N ASP A 26 -16.54 -11.52 0.15
CA ASP A 26 -16.12 -10.90 1.41
C ASP A 26 -17.09 -9.87 2.00
N SER A 27 -17.24 -9.95 3.32
CA SER A 27 -17.83 -8.98 4.26
C SER A 27 -19.06 -8.20 3.79
N ASN A 28 -20.23 -8.62 4.29
CA ASN A 28 -21.54 -7.94 4.25
C ASN A 28 -22.44 -8.22 3.02
N SER A 29 -22.39 -9.42 2.44
CA SER A 29 -23.35 -9.84 1.42
C SER A 29 -24.18 -11.05 1.88
N THR A 30 -25.47 -10.83 2.12
CA THR A 30 -26.47 -11.89 2.11
C THR A 30 -26.60 -12.46 0.70
N ALA A 31 -25.91 -13.55 0.42
CA ALA A 31 -26.26 -14.50 -0.64
C ALA A 31 -25.49 -15.82 -0.45
N LEU A 32 -25.85 -16.61 0.58
CA LEU A 32 -25.26 -17.95 0.79
C LEU A 32 -25.86 -19.01 -0.16
N CYS A 33 -26.98 -18.71 -0.80
CA CYS A 33 -27.65 -19.53 -1.81
C CYS A 33 -28.85 -18.71 -2.33
N ASN A 34 -29.47 -19.08 -3.45
CA ASN A 34 -30.67 -18.38 -3.93
C ASN A 34 -31.89 -18.63 -3.01
N GLU A 35 -33.04 -17.99 -3.28
CA GLU A 35 -34.29 -18.16 -2.50
C GLU A 35 -34.86 -19.61 -2.47
N GLN A 36 -34.17 -20.57 -3.09
CA GLN A 36 -34.50 -22.00 -3.15
C GLN A 36 -33.41 -22.88 -2.50
N ALA A 37 -32.54 -22.30 -1.68
CA ALA A 37 -31.43 -22.96 -0.99
C ALA A 37 -30.34 -23.59 -1.89
N LYS A 38 -30.16 -23.06 -3.12
CA LYS A 38 -29.14 -23.53 -4.07
C LYS A 38 -27.92 -22.61 -4.12
N CYS A 39 -26.71 -23.16 -4.06
CA CYS A 39 -25.47 -22.41 -4.25
C CYS A 39 -25.47 -21.70 -5.61
N THR A 40 -24.93 -20.48 -5.65
CA THR A 40 -24.72 -19.71 -6.89
C THR A 40 -23.25 -19.68 -7.30
N ALA A 41 -22.35 -20.02 -6.36
CA ALA A 41 -20.91 -20.20 -6.54
C ALA A 41 -20.36 -21.15 -5.46
N CYS A 42 -19.23 -21.82 -5.73
CA CYS A 42 -18.61 -22.80 -4.84
C CYS A 42 -17.21 -22.37 -4.39
N ILE A 43 -16.78 -22.80 -3.20
CA ILE A 43 -15.40 -22.61 -2.74
C ILE A 43 -14.43 -23.37 -3.65
N GLU A 44 -13.15 -22.99 -3.62
CA GLU A 44 -12.11 -23.62 -4.41
C GLU A 44 -12.07 -25.15 -4.15
N GLY A 45 -12.01 -25.95 -5.23
CA GLY A 45 -12.09 -27.42 -5.16
C GLY A 45 -13.49 -28.03 -5.36
N TYR A 46 -14.54 -27.22 -5.48
CA TYR A 46 -15.93 -27.65 -5.69
C TYR A 46 -16.53 -27.04 -6.97
N ALA A 47 -17.41 -27.78 -7.66
CA ALA A 47 -18.15 -27.30 -8.83
C ALA A 47 -19.66 -27.31 -8.57
N LEU A 48 -20.34 -26.32 -9.16
CA LEU A 48 -21.78 -26.17 -9.05
C LEU A 48 -22.48 -27.21 -9.93
N THR A 49 -23.36 -28.01 -9.32
CA THR A 49 -24.15 -29.01 -10.05
C THR A 49 -25.43 -28.40 -10.64
N ASP A 50 -26.04 -29.07 -11.61
CA ASP A 50 -27.34 -28.67 -12.18
C ASP A 50 -28.48 -28.68 -11.12
N ALA A 51 -28.28 -29.42 -10.03
CA ALA A 51 -29.16 -29.42 -8.87
C ALA A 51 -29.03 -28.13 -8.04
N GLY A 52 -27.95 -27.36 -8.22
CA GLY A 52 -27.65 -26.15 -7.46
C GLY A 52 -26.90 -26.42 -6.15
N GLU A 53 -26.20 -27.54 -6.05
CA GLU A 53 -25.37 -27.91 -4.91
C GLU A 53 -23.89 -27.89 -5.32
N CYS A 54 -22.99 -27.56 -4.38
CA CYS A 54 -21.56 -27.65 -4.62
C CYS A 54 -21.07 -29.07 -4.35
N ALA A 55 -20.70 -29.78 -5.42
CA ALA A 55 -20.05 -31.08 -5.30
C ALA A 55 -18.54 -30.90 -5.44
N ALA A 56 -17.75 -31.64 -4.65
CA ALA A 56 -16.31 -31.71 -4.89
C ALA A 56 -16.11 -32.12 -6.36
N VAL A 57 -15.18 -31.49 -7.07
CA VAL A 57 -14.95 -31.77 -8.48
C VAL A 57 -14.41 -33.20 -8.62
N SER A 58 -15.30 -34.19 -8.66
CA SER A 58 -14.96 -35.53 -9.07
C SER A 58 -14.80 -35.49 -10.59
N VAL A 59 -13.53 -35.50 -11.02
CA VAL A 59 -13.12 -35.68 -12.40
C VAL A 59 -13.88 -36.90 -12.98
N PRO A 60 -14.37 -36.85 -14.25
CA PRO A 60 -15.12 -37.95 -14.85
C PRO A 60 -14.43 -39.32 -14.67
N ASP A 61 -15.24 -40.37 -14.49
CA ASP A 61 -14.89 -41.78 -14.22
C ASP A 61 -13.83 -42.43 -15.15
N THR A 62 -13.35 -41.71 -16.17
CA THR A 62 -12.30 -42.15 -17.08
C THR A 62 -10.89 -42.10 -16.49
N ALA A 63 -10.69 -41.47 -15.33
CA ALA A 63 -9.39 -41.48 -14.63
C ALA A 63 -9.48 -42.37 -13.37
N ARG A 64 -9.64 -43.69 -13.57
CA ARG A 64 -9.60 -44.68 -12.49
C ARG A 64 -8.62 -45.81 -12.85
N SER A 65 -7.54 -45.94 -12.09
CA SER A 65 -6.69 -47.14 -12.05
C SER A 65 -6.93 -47.83 -10.71
N ASN A 66 -7.40 -49.08 -10.71
CA ASN A 66 -7.64 -49.89 -9.51
C ASN A 66 -8.52 -49.24 -8.43
N GLY A 67 -9.61 -48.56 -8.83
CA GLY A 67 -10.66 -48.17 -7.89
C GLY A 67 -10.42 -46.89 -7.07
N HIS A 68 -9.28 -46.20 -7.21
CA HIS A 68 -9.00 -44.93 -6.55
C HIS A 68 -9.32 -43.74 -7.47
N SER A 69 -9.88 -42.65 -6.93
CA SER A 69 -10.12 -41.40 -7.67
C SER A 69 -8.77 -40.77 -8.03
N LEU A 70 -8.47 -40.59 -9.32
CA LEU A 70 -7.24 -39.89 -9.74
C LEU A 70 -7.49 -38.38 -9.74
N THR A 71 -7.14 -37.72 -8.64
CA THR A 71 -7.13 -36.27 -8.50
C THR A 71 -5.69 -35.76 -8.55
N CYS A 72 -5.52 -34.51 -8.99
CA CYS A 72 -4.26 -33.78 -8.83
C CYS A 72 -3.80 -33.89 -7.36
N PRO A 73 -2.54 -34.28 -7.08
CA PRO A 73 -2.05 -34.40 -5.72
C PRO A 73 -2.20 -33.08 -4.94
N MET A 74 -2.36 -33.16 -3.62
CA MET A 74 -2.35 -31.96 -2.77
C MET A 74 -1.01 -31.21 -2.92
N ASP A 75 -1.06 -29.88 -2.75
CA ASP A 75 0.08 -28.98 -2.90
C ASP A 75 0.72 -28.99 -4.31
N CYS A 76 0.03 -29.58 -5.28
CA CYS A 76 0.40 -29.55 -6.69
C CYS A 76 -0.33 -28.41 -7.41
N ALA A 77 0.44 -27.47 -7.97
CA ALA A 77 -0.07 -26.39 -8.79
C ALA A 77 -0.48 -26.87 -10.20
N LYS A 78 0.23 -27.85 -10.78
CA LYS A 78 -0.05 -28.40 -12.11
C LYS A 78 0.23 -29.90 -12.19
N CYS A 79 -0.73 -30.69 -12.68
CA CYS A 79 -0.55 -32.12 -12.95
C CYS A 79 -0.46 -32.44 -14.45
N ASP A 80 -0.01 -33.66 -14.77
CA ASP A 80 0.01 -34.17 -16.13
C ASP A 80 -1.43 -34.39 -16.66
N SER A 81 -1.67 -33.98 -17.91
CA SER A 81 -2.99 -34.05 -18.54
C SER A 81 -3.42 -35.46 -18.94
N LYS A 82 -2.48 -36.41 -19.02
CA LYS A 82 -2.71 -37.82 -19.35
C LYS A 82 -2.74 -38.71 -18.12
N ASP A 83 -2.07 -38.30 -17.05
CA ASP A 83 -2.12 -38.96 -15.74
C ASP A 83 -2.20 -37.92 -14.61
N PRO A 84 -3.41 -37.59 -14.11
CA PRO A 84 -3.57 -36.53 -13.12
C PRO A 84 -3.02 -36.89 -11.74
N THR A 85 -2.47 -38.10 -11.52
CA THR A 85 -1.72 -38.42 -10.28
C THR A 85 -0.27 -37.95 -10.32
N VAL A 86 0.22 -37.52 -11.49
CA VAL A 86 1.61 -37.08 -11.69
C VAL A 86 1.67 -35.56 -11.56
N CYS A 87 2.36 -35.07 -10.52
CA CYS A 87 2.56 -33.64 -10.33
C CYS A 87 3.74 -33.09 -11.15
N LEU A 88 3.50 -32.05 -11.94
CA LEU A 88 4.52 -31.39 -12.75
C LEU A 88 5.11 -30.14 -12.08
N GLU A 89 4.32 -29.46 -11.25
CA GLU A 89 4.71 -28.22 -10.57
C GLU A 89 4.00 -28.14 -9.22
N CYS A 90 4.76 -27.91 -8.14
CA CYS A 90 4.22 -27.72 -6.80
C CYS A 90 3.83 -26.26 -6.55
N VAL A 91 2.96 -26.01 -5.59
CA VAL A 91 2.69 -24.66 -5.08
C VAL A 91 3.92 -24.10 -4.36
N SER A 92 4.01 -22.77 -4.21
CA SER A 92 5.12 -22.13 -3.49
C SER A 92 5.26 -22.69 -2.07
N GLY A 93 6.50 -22.93 -1.66
CA GLY A 93 6.82 -23.57 -0.38
C GLY A 93 6.87 -25.10 -0.44
N TYR A 94 6.68 -25.70 -1.62
CA TYR A 94 6.75 -27.14 -1.83
C TYR A 94 7.60 -27.51 -3.06
N GLY A 95 8.19 -28.70 -3.04
CA GLY A 95 8.91 -29.29 -4.17
C GLY A 95 8.67 -30.81 -4.29
N LEU A 96 9.07 -31.40 -5.41
CA LEU A 96 8.84 -32.82 -5.68
C LEU A 96 9.82 -33.71 -4.91
N ASN A 97 9.31 -34.67 -4.15
CA ASN A 97 10.15 -35.62 -3.42
C ASN A 97 10.68 -36.74 -4.33
N GLY A 98 11.64 -36.43 -5.19
CA GLY A 98 12.16 -37.39 -6.16
C GLY A 98 11.34 -37.37 -7.45
N THR A 99 10.45 -38.35 -7.64
CA THR A 99 9.64 -38.39 -8.86
C THR A 99 8.30 -37.68 -8.68
N SER A 100 7.71 -37.25 -9.80
CA SER A 100 6.38 -36.60 -9.84
C SER A 100 5.23 -37.46 -9.31
N ALA A 101 5.46 -38.76 -9.09
CA ALA A 101 4.52 -39.70 -8.48
C ALA A 101 4.57 -39.70 -6.94
N ASP A 102 5.69 -39.25 -6.35
CA ASP A 102 5.89 -39.19 -4.90
C ASP A 102 5.24 -37.94 -4.27
N GLY A 103 4.75 -37.02 -5.12
CA GLY A 103 4.01 -35.82 -4.72
C GLY A 103 4.90 -34.64 -4.32
N CYS A 104 4.23 -33.58 -3.90
CA CYS A 104 4.84 -32.37 -3.37
C CYS A 104 5.08 -32.52 -1.85
N VAL A 105 6.26 -32.11 -1.40
CA VAL A 105 6.62 -32.03 0.01
C VAL A 105 7.06 -30.61 0.34
N PRO A 106 6.89 -30.15 1.59
CA PRO A 106 7.40 -28.84 1.99
C PRO A 106 8.88 -28.69 1.67
N CYS A 107 9.32 -27.46 1.42
CA CYS A 107 10.73 -27.15 1.30
C CYS A 107 11.53 -27.70 2.50
N ILE A 108 12.77 -28.13 2.26
CA ILE A 108 13.59 -28.77 3.30
C ILE A 108 13.93 -27.82 4.46
N ASP A 109 13.92 -26.52 4.19
CA ASP A 109 14.22 -25.46 5.15
C ASP A 109 12.90 -24.76 5.52
N ASP A 110 12.56 -24.73 6.81
CA ASP A 110 11.34 -24.10 7.30
C ASP A 110 11.34 -22.56 7.12
N LEU A 111 12.52 -21.97 6.92
CA LEU A 111 12.68 -20.53 6.65
C LEU A 111 12.52 -20.19 5.15
N CYS A 112 12.28 -21.21 4.32
CA CYS A 112 12.11 -21.08 2.88
C CYS A 112 10.68 -20.63 2.53
N GLY A 113 10.57 -19.54 1.78
CA GLY A 113 9.30 -19.13 1.20
C GLY A 113 9.00 -19.91 -0.10
N ASP A 114 10.06 -20.24 -0.85
CA ASP A 114 9.97 -21.09 -2.04
C ASP A 114 11.30 -21.80 -2.31
N CYS A 115 11.24 -22.99 -2.91
CA CYS A 115 12.40 -23.84 -3.16
C CYS A 115 12.49 -24.33 -4.62
N SER A 116 13.59 -25.03 -4.91
CA SER A 116 13.78 -25.75 -6.15
C SER A 116 12.68 -26.79 -6.34
N SER A 117 12.49 -27.22 -7.58
CA SER A 117 11.53 -28.27 -7.90
C SER A 117 11.81 -29.59 -7.18
N ALA A 118 12.99 -29.77 -6.60
CA ALA A 118 13.38 -30.93 -5.82
C ALA A 118 13.43 -30.64 -4.32
N TYR A 119 12.69 -29.64 -3.82
CA TYR A 119 12.52 -29.22 -2.41
C TYR A 119 13.78 -28.90 -1.59
N THR A 120 14.98 -29.20 -2.08
CA THR A 120 16.22 -29.21 -1.29
C THR A 120 17.03 -27.92 -1.32
N GLN A 121 16.65 -26.92 -2.11
CA GLN A 121 17.38 -25.65 -2.22
C GLN A 121 16.39 -24.50 -2.22
N CYS A 122 16.62 -23.46 -1.41
CA CYS A 122 15.76 -22.29 -1.42
C CYS A 122 16.02 -21.39 -2.63
N LYS A 123 14.93 -20.87 -3.18
CA LYS A 123 14.93 -19.81 -4.19
C LYS A 123 14.57 -18.47 -3.58
N SER A 124 13.75 -18.48 -2.54
CA SER A 124 13.40 -17.31 -1.74
C SER A 124 13.15 -17.73 -0.30
N CYS A 125 13.38 -16.79 0.61
CA CYS A 125 13.12 -16.99 2.02
C CYS A 125 11.80 -16.37 2.42
N SER A 126 11.21 -16.91 3.48
CA SER A 126 10.08 -16.30 4.17
C SER A 126 10.48 -14.93 4.74
N ASP A 127 9.49 -14.08 5.01
CA ASP A 127 9.72 -12.74 5.55
C ASP A 127 10.69 -12.74 6.73
N MET A 128 11.50 -11.69 6.85
CA MET A 128 12.55 -11.53 7.87
C MET A 128 13.72 -12.52 7.75
N ASN A 129 13.92 -13.15 6.59
CA ASN A 129 15.08 -14.01 6.30
C ASN A 129 15.75 -13.60 4.99
N TRP A 130 17.04 -13.89 4.86
CA TRP A 130 17.83 -13.64 3.65
C TRP A 130 18.36 -14.95 3.06
N LEU A 131 18.47 -14.96 1.73
CA LEU A 131 18.96 -16.11 0.98
C LEU A 131 20.47 -16.03 0.83
N SER A 132 21.18 -17.00 1.39
CA SER A 132 22.62 -17.11 1.26
C SER A 132 23.03 -17.70 -0.10
N PRO A 133 24.29 -17.51 -0.55
CA PRO A 133 24.72 -17.93 -1.88
C PRO A 133 24.75 -19.45 -2.07
N ASP A 134 24.76 -20.23 -0.99
CA ASP A 134 24.63 -21.69 -0.97
C ASP A 134 23.16 -22.17 -1.01
N GLY A 135 22.19 -21.24 -1.08
CA GLY A 135 20.77 -21.55 -1.25
C GLY A 135 20.05 -21.92 0.04
N THR A 136 20.54 -21.44 1.19
CA THR A 136 19.90 -21.61 2.50
C THR A 136 19.30 -20.29 2.99
N CYS A 137 18.28 -20.37 3.84
CA CYS A 137 17.69 -19.17 4.42
C CYS A 137 18.23 -18.95 5.83
N GLN A 138 18.58 -17.70 6.13
CA GLN A 138 19.06 -17.31 7.45
C GLN A 138 18.28 -16.11 7.97
N PRO A 139 18.08 -16.00 9.29
CA PRO A 139 17.37 -14.87 9.88
C PRO A 139 18.11 -13.56 9.59
N ILE A 140 17.34 -12.52 9.26
CA ILE A 140 17.85 -11.16 9.17
C ILE A 140 18.17 -10.65 10.59
N GLY A 141 19.22 -9.84 10.72
CA GLY A 141 19.65 -9.28 12.00
C GLY A 141 18.65 -8.30 12.62
N ASP A 142 18.82 -8.01 13.92
CA ASP A 142 17.91 -7.13 14.66
C ASP A 142 17.74 -5.76 14.00
N ASN A 143 16.50 -5.26 14.00
CA ASN A 143 16.09 -3.97 13.45
C ASN A 143 16.37 -3.78 11.95
N CYS A 144 16.67 -4.86 11.24
CA CYS A 144 16.86 -4.86 9.79
C CYS A 144 15.59 -5.33 9.07
N VAL A 145 15.24 -4.66 7.98
CA VAL A 145 14.09 -4.95 7.12
C VAL A 145 14.52 -5.83 5.95
N THR A 146 15.65 -5.51 5.33
CA THR A 146 16.20 -6.27 4.20
C THR A 146 17.70 -6.45 4.34
N ALA A 147 18.20 -7.62 3.97
CA ALA A 147 19.63 -7.92 3.93
C ALA A 147 20.05 -8.42 2.55
N ASN A 148 21.33 -8.23 2.22
CA ASN A 148 21.94 -8.73 1.00
C ASN A 148 22.34 -10.22 1.14
N ALA A 149 22.91 -10.78 0.06
CA ALA A 149 23.34 -12.19 0.01
C ALA A 149 24.55 -12.52 0.91
N ASP A 150 25.17 -11.53 1.56
CA ASP A 150 26.21 -11.74 2.58
C ASP A 150 25.64 -11.65 4.01
N GLY A 151 24.33 -11.42 4.15
CA GLY A 151 23.65 -11.18 5.42
C GLY A 151 23.81 -9.76 5.97
N ASN A 152 24.43 -8.85 5.20
CA ASN A 152 24.54 -7.46 5.59
C ASN A 152 23.23 -6.73 5.36
N CYS A 153 22.77 -6.00 6.37
CA CYS A 153 21.57 -5.21 6.29
C CYS A 153 21.71 -4.08 5.25
N THR A 154 20.69 -3.91 4.42
CA THR A 154 20.58 -2.85 3.41
C THR A 154 19.52 -1.82 3.76
N GLU A 155 18.57 -2.16 4.61
CA GLU A 155 17.50 -1.27 5.07
C GLU A 155 17.12 -1.58 6.51
N CYS A 156 17.02 -0.55 7.34
CA CYS A 156 16.66 -0.67 8.74
C CYS A 156 15.24 -0.15 9.00
N PHE A 157 14.64 -0.57 10.11
CA PHE A 157 13.40 0.03 10.58
C PHE A 157 13.60 1.51 10.95
N PHE A 158 12.50 2.25 11.05
CA PHE A 158 12.51 3.64 11.50
C PHE A 158 13.24 3.79 12.85
N GLY A 159 14.02 4.86 12.96
CA GLY A 159 14.88 5.10 14.13
C GLY A 159 16.24 4.40 14.07
N TYR A 160 16.54 3.69 12.97
CA TYR A 160 17.81 3.02 12.77
C TYR A 160 18.44 3.38 11.42
N VAL A 161 19.76 3.27 11.33
CA VAL A 161 20.52 3.48 10.10
C VAL A 161 21.56 2.36 9.91
N VAL A 162 21.84 2.03 8.65
CA VAL A 162 22.87 1.03 8.32
C VAL A 162 24.26 1.60 8.59
N VAL A 163 25.00 0.94 9.47
CA VAL A 163 26.42 1.19 9.76
C VAL A 163 27.15 -0.15 9.66
N ASP A 164 28.09 -0.25 8.74
CA ASP A 164 28.90 -1.46 8.50
C ASP A 164 28.06 -2.75 8.32
N GLY A 165 26.94 -2.66 7.60
CA GLY A 165 26.06 -3.80 7.33
C GLY A 165 25.14 -4.18 8.50
N THR A 166 25.07 -3.37 9.55
CA THR A 166 24.20 -3.59 10.72
C THR A 166 23.33 -2.37 11.00
N CYS A 167 22.16 -2.57 11.59
CA CYS A 167 21.29 -1.47 11.99
C CYS A 167 21.69 -0.91 13.35
N GLN A 168 22.07 0.36 13.39
CA GLN A 168 22.36 1.09 14.63
C GLN A 168 21.27 2.10 14.92
N LYS A 169 20.90 2.20 16.20
CA LYS A 169 19.86 3.11 16.66
C LYS A 169 20.33 4.56 16.53
N CYS A 170 19.45 5.44 16.10
CA CYS A 170 19.70 6.87 16.11
C CYS A 170 19.70 7.44 17.54
N ASP A 171 20.65 8.32 17.80
CA ASP A 171 20.83 9.03 19.08
C ASP A 171 20.35 10.50 19.01
N ALA A 172 19.62 10.85 17.95
CA ALA A 172 19.16 12.21 17.67
C ALA A 172 17.81 12.57 18.33
N GLY A 173 17.26 11.68 19.15
CA GLY A 173 15.93 11.79 19.79
C GLY A 173 14.94 10.75 19.28
N ASP A 174 13.87 10.51 20.06
CA ASP A 174 12.90 9.44 19.80
C ASP A 174 12.10 9.65 18.50
N ASP A 175 11.85 10.89 18.10
CA ASP A 175 11.12 11.22 16.87
C ASP A 175 12.01 11.22 15.61
N CYS A 176 13.25 10.75 15.69
CA CYS A 176 14.14 10.69 14.52
C CYS A 176 13.92 9.40 13.73
N ALA A 177 13.36 9.52 12.51
CA ALA A 177 13.13 8.36 11.63
C ALA A 177 14.42 7.86 10.98
N LYS A 178 15.37 8.75 10.67
CA LYS A 178 16.66 8.41 10.05
C LYS A 178 17.72 9.41 10.46
N CYS A 179 18.90 8.94 10.85
CA CYS A 179 20.06 9.75 11.21
C CYS A 179 21.22 9.60 10.22
N ASP A 180 22.22 10.44 10.37
CA ASP A 180 23.48 10.37 9.62
C ASP A 180 24.28 9.14 10.06
N PRO A 181 24.64 8.21 9.16
CA PRO A 181 25.46 7.04 9.51
C PRO A 181 26.87 7.41 10.02
N ALA A 182 27.39 8.59 9.70
CA ALA A 182 28.66 9.08 10.23
C ALA A 182 28.52 9.74 11.61
N ASN A 183 27.30 10.12 12.01
CA ASN A 183 27.02 10.76 13.29
C ASN A 183 25.55 10.53 13.71
N LEU A 184 25.34 9.49 14.52
CA LEU A 184 24.00 9.04 14.93
C LEU A 184 23.20 10.08 15.72
N SER A 185 23.84 11.13 16.23
CA SER A 185 23.18 12.25 16.92
C SER A 185 22.62 13.32 15.97
N VAL A 186 22.84 13.21 14.66
CA VAL A 186 22.29 14.12 13.64
C VAL A 186 21.15 13.43 12.92
N CYS A 187 19.93 13.92 13.11
CA CYS A 187 18.77 13.46 12.39
C CYS A 187 18.73 14.03 10.96
N LEU A 188 18.33 13.21 10.00
CA LEU A 188 18.13 13.56 8.59
C LEU A 188 16.65 13.58 8.19
N SER A 189 15.79 12.90 8.94
CA SER A 189 14.34 12.94 8.76
C SER A 189 13.62 12.55 10.03
N CYS A 190 12.50 13.22 10.31
CA CYS A 190 11.68 12.95 11.48
C CYS A 190 10.58 11.95 11.20
N GLU A 191 10.21 11.18 12.22
CA GLU A 191 8.89 10.57 12.29
C GLU A 191 7.88 11.70 12.40
N ASN A 192 7.08 11.87 11.36
CA ASN A 192 6.12 12.96 11.30
C ASN A 192 4.68 12.46 11.07
N PRO A 193 4.17 11.53 11.92
CA PRO A 193 2.76 11.20 11.88
C PRO A 193 1.97 12.47 12.24
N ASN A 194 1.08 12.89 11.35
CA ASN A 194 0.19 14.05 11.54
C ASN A 194 0.84 15.44 11.56
N ASN A 195 2.01 15.62 10.94
CA ASN A 195 2.67 16.93 10.82
C ASN A 195 3.03 17.59 12.17
N MET A 196 3.35 16.79 13.19
CA MET A 196 3.65 17.23 14.57
C MET A 196 5.13 17.45 14.87
N THR A 197 6.04 17.11 13.94
CA THR A 197 7.47 17.35 14.10
C THR A 197 8.07 17.93 12.83
N VAL A 198 9.10 18.77 12.99
CA VAL A 198 9.86 19.33 11.89
C VAL A 198 11.34 19.12 12.13
N LEU A 199 12.09 18.86 11.06
CA LEU A 199 13.54 18.74 11.14
C LEU A 199 14.17 20.14 11.21
N ARG A 200 14.92 20.40 12.27
CA ARG A 200 15.66 21.66 12.47
C ARG A 200 17.01 21.36 13.09
N ASP A 201 18.08 21.83 12.45
CA ASP A 201 19.46 21.69 12.93
C ASP A 201 19.83 20.25 13.33
N GLY A 202 19.42 19.27 12.51
CA GLY A 202 19.68 17.85 12.76
C GLY A 202 18.87 17.26 13.92
N LYS A 203 17.78 17.90 14.36
CA LYS A 203 16.90 17.41 15.42
C LYS A 203 15.44 17.51 15.00
N CYS A 204 14.64 16.61 15.52
CA CYS A 204 13.20 16.66 15.39
C CYS A 204 12.65 17.49 16.55
N VAL A 205 11.97 18.58 16.20
CA VAL A 205 11.39 19.51 17.17
C VAL A 205 9.91 19.72 16.84
N PRO A 206 9.07 20.13 17.81
CA PRO A 206 7.71 20.53 17.51
C PRO A 206 7.65 21.68 16.49
N PRO A 207 6.55 21.81 15.73
CA PRO A 207 6.35 22.92 14.81
C PRO A 207 6.34 24.27 15.55
N CYS A 208 6.42 25.35 14.77
CA CYS A 208 6.30 26.70 15.31
C CYS A 208 4.95 26.90 16.01
N LYS A 209 4.94 27.66 17.11
CA LYS A 209 3.74 28.04 17.87
C LYS A 209 2.68 28.73 17.01
N ASP A 210 3.10 29.57 16.06
CA ASP A 210 2.22 30.13 15.04
C ASP A 210 1.97 29.07 13.96
N THR A 211 0.72 28.63 13.82
CA THR A 211 0.32 27.58 12.87
C THR A 211 0.51 27.99 11.41
N ASN A 212 0.63 29.29 11.14
CA ASN A 212 0.87 29.83 9.80
C ASN A 212 2.35 30.08 9.53
N CYS A 213 3.22 29.72 10.48
CA CYS A 213 4.66 29.86 10.39
C CYS A 213 5.34 28.56 9.95
N GLN A 214 6.10 28.65 8.87
CA GLN A 214 6.86 27.54 8.30
C GLN A 214 8.21 27.36 9.02
N THR A 215 8.94 28.46 9.28
CA THR A 215 10.23 28.41 9.99
C THR A 215 10.30 29.47 11.09
N CYS A 216 10.91 29.11 12.21
CA CYS A 216 11.07 29.97 13.38
C CYS A 216 12.36 29.58 14.13
N ALA A 217 12.87 30.47 14.97
CA ALA A 217 14.08 30.19 15.76
C ALA A 217 13.91 29.04 16.77
N SER A 218 12.72 28.87 17.34
CA SER A 218 12.40 27.79 18.29
C SER A 218 10.90 27.48 18.28
N PRO A 219 10.45 26.29 18.73
CA PRO A 219 9.03 25.96 18.76
C PRO A 219 8.18 26.98 19.53
N ASP A 220 8.73 27.55 20.60
CA ASP A 220 8.06 28.54 21.46
C ASP A 220 8.28 29.99 21.02
N ALA A 221 8.92 30.23 19.87
CA ALA A 221 9.16 31.58 19.38
C ALA A 221 7.83 32.33 19.18
N ASP A 222 7.77 33.56 19.69
CA ASP A 222 6.63 34.46 19.47
C ASP A 222 6.70 35.17 18.11
N THR A 223 7.79 34.95 17.37
CA THR A 223 8.02 35.47 16.02
C THR A 223 8.30 34.34 15.03
N CYS A 224 7.93 34.58 13.78
CA CYS A 224 8.19 33.72 12.64
C CYS A 224 9.33 34.26 11.77
N ASP A 225 10.09 33.37 11.15
CA ASP A 225 11.13 33.71 10.16
C ASP A 225 10.60 33.58 8.73
N GLU A 226 9.77 32.57 8.45
CA GLU A 226 9.13 32.35 7.14
C GLU A 226 7.70 31.84 7.32
N CYS A 227 6.74 32.48 6.68
CA CYS A 227 5.34 32.08 6.72
C CYS A 227 5.00 31.04 5.63
N PHE A 228 3.98 30.22 5.89
CA PHE A 228 3.40 29.37 4.84
C PHE A 228 2.79 30.20 3.71
N ASN A 229 2.57 29.58 2.55
CA ASN A 229 1.91 30.23 1.41
C ASN A 229 0.54 30.82 1.81
N ALA A 230 0.19 31.94 1.18
CA ALA A 230 -0.95 32.81 1.48
C ALA A 230 -0.86 33.58 2.82
N TYR A 231 0.31 33.55 3.48
CA TYR A 231 0.62 34.38 4.64
C TYR A 231 1.87 35.20 4.40
N GLY A 232 1.93 36.37 5.03
CA GLY A 232 3.06 37.28 4.99
C GLY A 232 3.53 37.68 6.37
N LEU A 233 4.80 38.02 6.48
CA LEU A 233 5.41 38.42 7.74
C LEU A 233 5.08 39.90 8.04
N VAL A 234 4.37 40.13 9.13
CA VAL A 234 4.01 41.48 9.61
C VAL A 234 4.38 41.56 11.09
N ASP A 235 5.33 42.43 11.44
CA ASP A 235 5.84 42.59 12.81
C ASP A 235 6.26 41.25 13.46
N GLY A 236 6.86 40.36 12.66
CA GLY A 236 7.31 39.04 13.11
C GLY A 236 6.19 37.99 13.23
N LYS A 237 4.96 38.26 12.79
CA LYS A 237 3.85 37.30 12.82
C LYS A 237 3.33 36.98 11.42
N CYS A 238 2.81 35.78 11.23
CA CYS A 238 2.21 35.40 9.96
C CYS A 238 0.76 35.83 9.89
N VAL A 239 0.49 36.79 9.02
CA VAL A 239 -0.85 37.33 8.76
C VAL A 239 -1.29 36.92 7.37
N ALA A 240 -2.55 36.53 7.22
CA ALA A 240 -3.09 36.12 5.93
C ALA A 240 -2.98 37.26 4.91
N CYS A 241 -2.56 36.93 3.69
CA CYS A 241 -2.50 37.87 2.59
C CYS A 241 -3.92 38.11 2.04
N ILE A 242 -4.38 39.35 2.12
CA ILE A 242 -5.67 39.87 1.61
C ILE A 242 -6.90 39.15 2.20
N ASP A 243 -7.74 39.89 2.89
CA ASP A 243 -8.97 39.44 3.53
C ASP A 243 -10.18 39.59 2.56
N GLU A 244 -10.95 38.50 2.40
CA GLU A 244 -12.32 38.39 1.84
C GLU A 244 -12.58 38.17 0.33
N SER A 245 -11.65 38.26 -0.63
CA SER A 245 -12.01 37.90 -2.05
C SER A 245 -10.89 37.38 -2.96
N TYR A 246 -9.62 37.60 -2.63
CA TYR A 246 -8.49 37.28 -3.51
C TYR A 246 -7.34 36.52 -2.82
N SER A 247 -7.55 36.02 -1.60
CA SER A 247 -6.52 35.34 -0.81
C SER A 247 -5.90 34.15 -1.53
N PHE A 248 -6.68 33.44 -2.35
CA PHE A 248 -6.20 32.30 -3.13
C PHE A 248 -5.33 32.68 -4.34
N ALA A 249 -5.35 33.95 -4.76
CA ALA A 249 -4.54 34.44 -5.87
C ALA A 249 -3.18 34.98 -5.39
N CYS A 250 -3.04 35.26 -4.09
CA CYS A 250 -1.81 35.78 -3.49
C CYS A 250 -1.09 34.69 -2.68
N ASP A 251 0.03 34.22 -3.18
CA ASP A 251 0.85 33.20 -2.51
C ASP A 251 1.76 33.81 -1.43
N ALA A 252 2.14 35.08 -1.54
CA ALA A 252 2.97 35.75 -0.56
C ALA A 252 2.73 37.27 -0.53
N CYS A 253 2.84 37.84 0.66
CA CYS A 253 2.86 39.27 0.95
C CYS A 253 3.96 39.53 2.01
N ASP A 254 4.45 40.76 2.14
CA ASP A 254 5.51 41.07 3.11
C ASP A 254 5.38 42.52 3.63
N GLY A 255 5.43 42.69 4.96
CA GLY A 255 5.28 43.97 5.65
C GLY A 255 3.88 44.61 5.58
N ASN A 256 3.10 44.31 4.54
CA ASN A 256 1.72 44.73 4.37
C ASN A 256 0.88 43.58 3.79
N PRO A 257 -0.11 43.03 4.53
CA PRO A 257 -0.90 41.90 4.09
C PRO A 257 -1.84 42.23 2.92
N GLU A 258 -2.07 43.51 2.62
CA GLU A 258 -2.90 43.95 1.49
C GLU A 258 -2.12 44.02 0.16
N VAL A 259 -0.80 43.91 0.20
CA VAL A 259 0.09 44.05 -0.96
C VAL A 259 0.77 42.72 -1.24
N CYS A 260 0.32 42.07 -2.31
CA CYS A 260 0.91 40.83 -2.76
C CYS A 260 2.30 41.04 -3.38
N THR A 261 3.21 40.12 -3.09
CA THR A 261 4.57 40.08 -3.67
C THR A 261 4.76 38.88 -4.60
N ARG A 262 3.91 37.85 -4.49
CA ARG A 262 3.90 36.69 -5.38
C ARG A 262 2.49 36.15 -5.57
N CYS A 263 2.09 35.94 -6.82
CA CYS A 263 0.79 35.35 -7.14
C CYS A 263 0.83 33.82 -7.21
N ALA A 264 -0.33 33.22 -6.96
CA ALA A 264 -0.56 31.78 -7.09
C ALA A 264 -0.22 31.27 -8.48
N SER A 265 0.70 30.31 -8.53
CA SER A 265 1.14 29.63 -9.75
C SER A 265 0.44 28.27 -9.87
N THR A 266 -0.69 28.19 -10.55
CA THR A 266 -1.24 26.89 -10.99
C THR A 266 -0.58 26.46 -12.30
N SER A 267 -0.66 25.17 -12.65
CA SER A 267 -0.21 24.61 -13.94
C SER A 267 -0.87 25.26 -15.18
N THR A 268 -1.84 26.15 -14.97
CA THR A 268 -2.56 26.92 -16.01
C THR A 268 -2.21 28.42 -16.06
N GLY A 269 -1.24 28.90 -15.26
CA GLY A 269 -0.66 30.25 -15.38
C GLY A 269 -1.66 31.40 -15.29
N LEU A 270 -2.50 31.43 -14.25
CA LEU A 270 -3.73 32.23 -14.21
C LEU A 270 -3.55 33.70 -13.77
N TYR A 271 -2.54 34.05 -12.99
CA TYR A 271 -2.44 35.37 -12.32
C TYR A 271 -1.14 36.10 -12.62
N SER A 272 -1.25 37.42 -12.84
CA SER A 272 -0.10 38.33 -12.95
C SER A 272 -0.12 39.37 -11.83
N LEU A 273 1.06 39.69 -11.30
CA LEU A 273 1.22 40.70 -10.26
C LEU A 273 1.23 42.10 -10.88
N VAL A 274 0.21 42.90 -10.57
CA VAL A 274 0.08 44.29 -11.04
C VAL A 274 -0.21 45.19 -9.83
N GLY A 275 0.74 46.07 -9.50
CA GLY A 275 0.55 47.06 -8.43
C GLY A 275 0.25 46.45 -7.05
N GLY A 276 0.81 45.28 -6.73
CA GLY A 276 0.53 44.58 -5.47
C GLY A 276 -0.74 43.72 -5.47
N GLN A 277 -1.42 43.59 -6.61
CA GLN A 277 -2.62 42.75 -6.75
C GLN A 277 -2.39 41.66 -7.78
N CYS A 278 -2.94 40.48 -7.50
CA CYS A 278 -2.92 39.35 -8.42
C CYS A 278 -4.16 39.38 -9.30
N ILE A 279 -3.98 39.75 -10.56
CA ILE A 279 -5.07 39.89 -11.53
C ILE A 279 -5.10 38.65 -12.41
N PHE A 280 -6.30 38.09 -12.61
CA PHE A 280 -6.53 36.95 -13.49
C PHE A 280 -6.31 37.34 -14.96
N THR A 281 -5.60 36.53 -15.75
CA THR A 281 -5.16 36.90 -17.11
C THR A 281 -5.62 35.98 -18.26
N GLN A 282 -6.57 35.05 -18.10
CA GLN A 282 -6.86 34.13 -19.22
C GLN A 282 -7.60 34.74 -20.43
N PHE A 283 -7.03 34.50 -21.62
CA PHE A 283 -7.54 33.44 -22.51
C PHE A 283 -6.35 32.65 -23.10
N PRO A 284 -6.41 31.31 -23.24
CA PRO A 284 -5.60 30.62 -24.26
C PRO A 284 -5.97 31.19 -25.65
N PRO A 285 -5.02 31.28 -26.60
CA PRO A 285 -5.29 31.87 -27.90
C PRO A 285 -6.46 31.19 -28.63
N ALA A 286 -7.28 32.00 -29.27
CA ALA A 286 -8.52 31.64 -29.96
C ALA A 286 -8.32 30.84 -31.28
N ASP A 287 -7.42 29.86 -31.30
CA ASP A 287 -7.13 29.06 -32.51
C ASP A 287 -8.10 27.86 -32.70
N PHE A 288 -9.19 27.79 -31.93
CA PHE A 288 -10.28 26.81 -32.13
C PHE A 288 -11.63 27.43 -32.53
N ALA A 289 -11.63 28.64 -33.09
CA ALA A 289 -12.79 29.15 -33.80
C ALA A 289 -12.79 28.59 -35.24
N GLY A 290 -13.43 27.44 -35.43
CA GLY A 290 -13.80 26.95 -36.75
C GLY A 290 -14.68 27.98 -37.48
N PRO A 291 -14.54 28.15 -38.80
CA PRO A 291 -15.13 29.28 -39.50
C PRO A 291 -16.55 28.95 -39.97
N GLU A 292 -17.58 29.01 -39.12
CA GLU A 292 -18.97 29.17 -39.60
C GLU A 292 -19.86 29.83 -38.54
N MET A 293 -20.16 31.13 -38.73
CA MET A 293 -21.53 31.61 -38.92
C MET A 293 -21.52 33.14 -39.08
N LEU A 294 -21.49 33.57 -40.35
CA LEU A 294 -22.24 34.74 -40.78
C LEU A 294 -23.74 34.40 -40.67
N VAL A 295 -24.51 35.21 -39.93
CA VAL A 295 -25.67 36.01 -40.42
C VAL A 295 -25.89 37.15 -39.43
#